data_AF-A0A942F1D0-F1
#
_entry.id   AF-A0A942F1D0-F1
#
_cell.length_a   1.000
_cell.length_b   1.000
_cell.length_c   1.000
_cell.angle_alpha   90.00
_cell.angle_beta   90.00
_cell.angle_gamma   90.00
#
_symmetry.space_group_name_H-M   'P 1'
#
loop_
_entity.id
_entity.type
_entity.pdbx_description
1 polymer ?
#
loop_
_entity_poly.entity_id
_entity_poly.type
_entity_poly.pdbx_seq_one_letter_code
_entity_poly.pdbx_strand_id
1 'polypeptide(L)'
;MDVLIVSQSLAANQLRRSGVNFFKADGTIGATGVILDRFLRKFGRTVHPPNTVVLSNGNVISRREEGLRSVYNTEIAQCYPGKALGKSGDRRPTPIELTTCTNQGFLLEELQIVNPKLVLLMGSASFEGFYENMLGLTPSCGLTQEIDNIVKNWEIPNLCVSGTTIKVLPIQHASGANPRFSKMANDPLLIDLIRGAL
;
A
#
# COMPACT_ATOMS: atom_id res chain seq x y z
N MET A 1 14.03 0.09 -2.25
CA MET A 1 13.30 -0.79 -1.29
C MET A 1 12.73 -1.93 -2.10
N ASP A 2 12.56 -3.14 -1.56
CA ASP A 2 12.14 -4.30 -2.37
C ASP A 2 10.63 -4.45 -2.51
N VAL A 3 9.86 -3.92 -1.55
CA VAL A 3 8.39 -3.89 -1.58
C VAL A 3 7.92 -2.45 -1.65
N LEU A 4 7.02 -2.18 -2.59
CA LEU A 4 6.25 -0.93 -2.68
C LEU A 4 4.78 -1.23 -2.41
N ILE A 5 4.11 -0.39 -1.63
CA ILE A 5 2.68 -0.51 -1.34
C ILE A 5 1.97 0.71 -1.92
N VAL A 6 1.00 0.46 -2.78
CA VAL A 6 0.09 1.49 -3.28
C VAL A 6 -1.20 1.44 -2.46
N SER A 7 -1.53 2.57 -1.84
CA SER A 7 -2.79 2.77 -1.13
C SER A 7 -3.72 3.68 -1.93
N GLN A 8 -4.94 3.90 -1.47
CA GLN A 8 -5.91 4.72 -2.19
C GLN A 8 -5.53 6.22 -2.21
N SER A 9 -5.35 6.82 -1.04
CA SER A 9 -5.15 8.27 -0.90
C SER A 9 -4.59 8.64 0.46
N LEU A 10 -4.05 9.85 0.57
CA LEU A 10 -3.51 10.36 1.83
C LEU A 10 -4.59 10.49 2.92
N ALA A 11 -4.26 10.06 4.13
CA ALA A 11 -5.11 10.27 5.30
C ALA A 11 -4.94 11.69 5.88
N ALA A 12 -6.00 12.22 6.49
CA ALA A 12 -6.00 13.58 7.04
C ALA A 12 -4.88 13.86 8.08
N ASN A 13 -4.60 12.87 8.94
CA ASN A 13 -3.83 13.06 10.19
C ASN A 13 -2.57 12.17 10.29
N GLN A 14 -2.13 11.57 9.18
CA GLN A 14 -0.92 10.72 9.17
C GLN A 14 0.20 11.40 8.36
N LEU A 15 0.55 10.88 7.18
CA LEU A 15 1.63 11.39 6.32
C LEU A 15 1.60 12.92 6.17
N ARG A 16 0.41 13.50 6.01
CA ARG A 16 0.22 14.96 5.88
C ARG A 16 0.67 15.79 7.09
N ARG A 17 0.77 15.17 8.26
CA ARG A 17 1.14 15.82 9.53
C ARG A 17 2.49 15.35 10.05
N SER A 18 2.88 14.10 9.77
CA SER A 18 4.13 13.50 10.25
C SER A 18 5.24 13.48 9.19
N GLY A 19 4.92 13.58 7.90
CA GLY A 19 5.87 13.33 6.82
C GLY A 19 6.25 11.85 6.66
N VAL A 20 5.61 10.92 7.39
CA VAL A 20 5.89 9.47 7.30
C VAL A 20 4.57 8.69 7.19
N ASN A 21 4.45 7.80 6.19
CA ASN A 21 3.22 7.04 5.95
C ASN A 21 2.81 6.23 7.20
N PHE A 22 1.51 6.24 7.48
CA PHE A 22 0.87 5.63 8.65
C PHE A 22 1.20 6.19 10.04
N PHE A 23 2.22 7.03 10.19
CA PHE A 23 2.54 7.66 11.48
C PHE A 23 1.79 8.97 11.67
N LYS A 24 1.39 9.27 12.91
CA LYS A 24 0.74 10.51 13.31
C LYS A 24 1.78 11.55 13.75
N ALA A 25 1.33 12.78 13.96
CA ALA A 25 2.18 13.87 14.43
C ALA A 25 2.77 13.67 15.84
N ASP A 26 2.21 12.76 16.64
CA ASP A 26 2.74 12.38 17.95
C ASP A 26 3.84 11.31 17.87
N GLY A 27 4.24 10.91 16.65
CA GLY A 27 5.23 9.86 16.42
C GLY A 27 4.66 8.43 16.52
N THR A 28 3.39 8.28 16.91
CA THR A 28 2.76 6.96 17.03
C THR A 28 2.26 6.44 15.69
N ILE A 29 2.28 5.13 15.54
CA ILE A 29 1.71 4.43 14.38
C ILE A 29 0.18 4.43 14.46
N GLY A 30 -0.49 4.72 13.35
CA GLY A 30 -1.95 4.67 13.24
C GLY A 30 -2.49 3.23 13.18
N ALA A 31 -3.80 3.06 13.42
CA ALA A 31 -4.42 1.74 13.52
C ALA A 31 -4.21 0.86 12.26
N THR A 32 -4.39 1.44 11.07
CA THR A 32 -4.09 0.75 9.80
C THR A 32 -2.62 0.36 9.70
N GLY A 33 -1.71 1.24 10.12
CA GLY A 33 -0.28 0.96 10.17
C GLY A 33 0.05 -0.22 11.06
N VAL A 34 -0.51 -0.30 12.27
CA VAL A 34 -0.30 -1.42 13.21
C VAL A 34 -0.71 -2.75 12.58
N ILE A 35 -1.86 -2.77 11.94
CA ILE A 35 -2.42 -3.99 11.32
C ILE A 35 -1.57 -4.41 10.11
N LEU A 36 -1.22 -3.46 9.26
CA LEU A 36 -0.38 -3.69 8.09
C LEU A 36 1.01 -4.17 8.51
N ASP A 37 1.64 -3.52 9.49
CA ASP A 37 2.98 -3.87 9.97
C ASP A 37 3.06 -5.31 10.49
N ARG A 38 2.03 -5.77 11.21
CA ARG A 38 1.92 -7.16 11.65
C ARG A 38 1.91 -8.14 10.48
N PHE A 39 1.24 -7.80 9.39
CA PHE A 39 1.24 -8.62 8.17
C PHE A 39 2.62 -8.60 7.49
N LEU A 40 3.21 -7.42 7.30
CA LEU A 40 4.53 -7.26 6.67
C LEU A 40 5.64 -8.04 7.40
N ARG A 41 5.60 -8.06 8.73
CA ARG A 41 6.58 -8.79 9.55
C ARG A 41 6.60 -10.29 9.29
N LYS A 42 5.50 -10.88 8.84
CA LYS A 42 5.44 -12.31 8.49
C LYS A 42 6.38 -12.67 7.35
N PHE A 43 6.77 -11.69 6.54
CA PHE A 43 7.77 -11.84 5.51
C PHE A 43 8.91 -10.83 5.71
N GLY A 44 9.25 -10.46 6.94
CA GLY A 44 10.48 -9.70 7.24
C GLY A 44 10.49 -8.23 6.82
N ARG A 45 9.32 -7.63 6.55
CA ARG A 45 9.18 -6.22 6.16
C ARG A 45 8.44 -5.43 7.25
N THR A 46 8.52 -4.11 7.20
CA THR A 46 7.88 -3.21 8.17
C THR A 46 7.57 -1.84 7.57
N VAL A 47 6.56 -1.15 8.12
CA VAL A 47 6.28 0.25 7.78
C VAL A 47 7.22 1.23 8.48
N HIS A 48 8.00 0.77 9.47
CA HIS A 48 8.94 1.63 10.18
C HIS A 48 10.09 2.10 9.27
N PRO A 49 10.53 3.37 9.38
CA PRO A 49 11.58 3.93 8.53
C PRO A 49 12.96 3.29 8.80
N PRO A 50 13.92 3.38 7.87
CA PRO A 50 15.28 2.86 8.06
C PRO A 50 16.03 3.55 9.21
N ASN A 51 15.76 4.84 9.41
CA ASN A 51 16.40 5.70 10.39
C ASN A 51 15.35 6.32 11.30
N THR A 52 15.76 6.70 12.51
CA THR A 52 14.90 7.43 13.43
C THR A 52 14.57 8.78 12.81
N VAL A 53 13.30 9.17 12.85
CA VAL A 53 12.83 10.46 12.34
C VAL A 53 12.42 11.33 13.52
N VAL A 54 13.04 12.51 13.62
CA VAL A 54 12.62 13.55 14.56
C VAL A 54 11.69 14.50 13.82
N LEU A 55 10.45 14.57 14.28
CA LEU A 55 9.42 15.44 13.70
C LEU A 55 9.68 16.90 14.09
N SER A 56 9.10 17.84 13.33
CA SER A 56 9.25 19.27 13.57
C SER A 56 8.75 19.75 14.94
N ASN A 57 7.88 18.96 15.59
CA ASN A 57 7.39 19.20 16.95
C ASN A 57 8.20 18.48 18.03
N GLY A 58 9.34 17.87 17.70
CA GLY A 58 10.22 17.16 18.63
C GLY A 58 9.81 15.70 18.91
N ASN A 59 8.64 15.25 18.46
CA ASN A 59 8.25 13.85 18.59
C ASN A 59 9.11 12.94 17.71
N VAL A 60 9.24 11.68 18.10
CA VAL A 60 10.15 10.74 17.46
C VAL A 60 9.39 9.56 16.87
N ILE A 61 9.71 9.21 15.62
CA ILE A 61 9.34 7.94 15.01
C ILE A 61 10.56 7.03 15.05
N SER A 62 10.44 5.93 15.78
CA SER A 62 11.51 4.93 15.89
C SER A 62 11.81 4.28 14.55
N ARG A 63 13.11 4.11 14.25
CA ARG A 63 13.58 3.26 13.15
C ARG A 63 13.03 1.84 13.26
N ARG A 64 13.07 1.13 12.13
CA ARG A 64 12.82 -0.31 12.07
C ARG A 64 13.75 -1.10 12.98
N GLU A 65 13.23 -2.22 13.46
CA GLU A 65 14.00 -3.24 14.16
C GLU A 65 15.04 -3.88 13.23
N GLU A 66 16.10 -4.41 13.84
CA GLU A 66 17.15 -5.12 13.12
C GLU A 66 16.60 -6.39 12.44
N GLY A 67 17.14 -6.71 11.26
CA GLY A 67 16.65 -7.84 10.45
C GLY A 67 15.39 -7.54 9.61
N LEU A 68 14.66 -6.46 9.89
CA LEU A 68 13.53 -6.03 9.06
C LEU A 68 13.98 -5.07 7.95
N ARG A 69 13.25 -5.07 6.83
CA ARG A 69 13.39 -4.09 5.75
C ARG A 69 12.18 -3.16 5.69
N SER A 70 12.41 -1.86 5.51
CA SER A 70 11.30 -0.91 5.29
C SER A 70 10.68 -1.13 3.92
N VAL A 71 9.36 -1.04 3.86
CA VAL A 71 8.62 -0.92 2.60
C VAL A 71 8.58 0.55 2.14
N TYR A 72 8.41 0.77 0.84
CA TYR A 72 8.04 2.08 0.31
C TYR A 72 6.51 2.16 0.26
N ASN A 73 5.95 3.30 0.66
CA ASN A 73 4.51 3.51 0.65
C ASN A 73 4.17 4.73 -0.19
N THR A 74 3.15 4.59 -1.03
CA THR A 74 2.59 5.66 -1.83
C THR A 74 1.10 5.46 -2.01
N GLU A 75 0.47 6.38 -2.72
CA GLU A 75 -0.95 6.47 -2.95
C GLU A 75 -1.23 6.69 -4.44
N ILE A 76 -2.30 6.07 -4.95
CA ILE A 76 -2.71 6.36 -6.32
C ILE A 76 -3.23 7.80 -6.48
N ALA A 77 -3.91 8.32 -5.44
CA ALA A 77 -4.20 9.74 -5.32
C ALA A 77 -3.27 10.41 -4.29
N GLN A 78 -2.40 11.30 -4.77
CA GLN A 78 -1.36 11.97 -3.98
C GLN A 78 -1.88 13.11 -3.09
N CYS A 79 -3.20 13.28 -3.01
CA CYS A 79 -3.87 14.32 -2.22
C CYS A 79 -4.88 13.71 -1.25
N TYR A 80 -5.10 14.39 -0.13
CA TYR A 80 -6.20 14.06 0.77
C TYR A 80 -7.52 14.47 0.12
N PRO A 81 -8.45 13.53 -0.13
CA PRO A 81 -9.68 13.85 -0.84
C PRO A 81 -10.66 14.66 0.03
N GLY A 82 -10.54 14.62 1.35
CA GLY A 82 -11.51 15.27 2.24
C GLY A 82 -12.34 14.24 3.01
N LYS A 83 -13.22 14.74 3.88
CA LYS A 83 -14.10 13.88 4.69
C LYS A 83 -15.28 13.36 3.88
N ALA A 84 -15.67 12.13 4.18
CA ALA A 84 -16.94 11.60 3.71
C ALA A 84 -18.09 12.29 4.47
N LEU A 85 -19.08 12.80 3.73
CA LEU A 85 -20.25 13.43 4.34
C LEU A 85 -20.99 12.43 5.24
N GLY A 86 -21.22 12.82 6.50
CA GLY A 86 -21.98 12.02 7.46
C GLY A 86 -21.32 10.71 7.93
N LYS A 87 -20.03 10.49 7.64
CA LYS A 87 -19.31 9.26 8.05
C LYS A 87 -18.00 9.57 8.79
N SER A 88 -17.60 8.68 9.69
CA SER A 88 -16.29 8.69 10.34
C SER A 88 -15.21 8.16 9.38
N GLY A 89 -14.89 8.93 8.34
CA GLY A 89 -13.90 8.51 7.37
C GLY A 89 -13.59 9.55 6.31
N ASP A 90 -12.54 9.27 5.56
CA ASP A 90 -12.15 10.07 4.40
C ASP A 90 -12.97 9.60 3.20
N ARG A 91 -13.38 10.51 2.31
CA ARG A 91 -14.11 10.12 1.10
C ARG A 91 -13.16 9.39 0.15
N ARG A 92 -13.72 8.63 -0.79
CA ARG A 92 -12.92 8.12 -1.91
C ARG A 92 -12.53 9.29 -2.85
N PRO A 93 -11.32 9.30 -3.42
CA PRO A 93 -11.02 10.14 -4.57
C PRO A 93 -12.02 9.87 -5.70
N THR A 94 -12.36 10.92 -6.42
CA THR A 94 -13.18 10.86 -7.64
C THR A 94 -12.34 10.35 -8.81
N PRO A 95 -12.96 9.85 -9.89
CA PRO A 95 -12.24 9.45 -11.10
C PRO A 95 -11.34 10.58 -11.66
N ILE A 96 -11.83 11.83 -11.66
CA ILE A 96 -11.05 12.99 -12.13
C ILE A 96 -9.80 13.20 -11.28
N GLU A 97 -9.88 13.04 -9.95
CA GLU A 97 -8.71 13.16 -9.07
C GLU A 97 -7.68 12.05 -9.32
N LEU A 98 -8.14 10.81 -9.55
CA LEU A 98 -7.28 9.67 -9.87
C LEU A 98 -6.56 9.86 -11.21
N THR A 99 -7.31 10.20 -12.26
CA THR A 99 -6.74 10.46 -13.59
C THR A 99 -5.79 11.65 -13.56
N THR A 100 -6.13 12.71 -12.82
CA THR A 100 -5.23 13.87 -12.65
C THR A 100 -3.92 13.46 -12.00
N CYS A 101 -3.95 12.74 -10.86
CA CYS A 101 -2.73 12.30 -10.18
C CYS A 101 -1.90 11.35 -11.06
N THR A 102 -2.56 10.45 -11.79
CA THR A 102 -1.89 9.49 -12.67
C THR A 102 -1.21 10.21 -13.84
N ASN A 103 -1.87 11.20 -14.45
CA ASN A 103 -1.31 11.99 -15.55
C ASN A 103 -0.13 12.87 -15.12
N GLN A 104 0.00 13.21 -13.83
CA GLN A 104 1.20 13.88 -13.32
C GLN A 104 2.42 12.96 -13.24
N GLY A 105 2.25 11.64 -13.38
CA GLY A 105 3.36 10.69 -13.44
C GLY A 105 3.98 10.33 -12.09
N PHE A 106 3.44 10.80 -10.96
CA PHE A 106 4.02 10.58 -9.64
C PHE A 106 4.31 9.10 -9.35
N LEU A 107 3.29 8.24 -9.47
CA LEU A 107 3.44 6.81 -9.19
C LEU A 107 4.40 6.12 -10.17
N LEU A 108 4.44 6.57 -11.43
CA LEU A 108 5.36 6.03 -12.42
C LEU A 108 6.82 6.35 -12.06
N GLU A 109 7.11 7.60 -11.73
CA GLU A 109 8.43 8.05 -11.28
C GLU A 109 8.86 7.30 -10.01
N GLU A 110 7.94 7.14 -9.05
CA GLU A 110 8.22 6.36 -7.83
C GLU A 110 8.54 4.89 -8.12
N LEU A 111 7.80 4.24 -9.02
CA LEU A 111 8.10 2.87 -9.43
C LEU A 111 9.48 2.76 -10.07
N GLN A 112 9.87 3.72 -10.91
CA GLN A 112 11.19 3.76 -11.55
C GLN A 112 12.33 4.01 -10.55
N ILE A 113 12.15 4.96 -9.63
CA ILE A 113 13.14 5.32 -8.60
C ILE A 113 13.31 4.17 -7.59
N VAL A 114 12.21 3.61 -7.11
CA VAL A 114 12.22 2.57 -6.07
C VAL A 114 12.66 1.23 -6.65
N ASN A 115 12.30 0.96 -7.92
CA ASN A 115 12.50 -0.30 -8.63
C ASN A 115 12.14 -1.53 -7.76
N PRO A 116 10.88 -1.65 -7.31
CA PRO A 116 10.49 -2.68 -6.37
C PRO A 116 10.43 -4.06 -7.04
N LYS A 117 10.75 -5.11 -6.28
CA LYS A 117 10.53 -6.50 -6.71
C LYS A 117 9.05 -6.88 -6.68
N LEU A 118 8.30 -6.28 -5.75
CA LEU A 118 6.89 -6.57 -5.51
C LEU A 118 6.12 -5.28 -5.21
N VAL A 119 4.98 -5.11 -5.88
CA VAL A 119 4.01 -4.06 -5.61
C VAL A 119 2.78 -4.66 -4.93
N LEU A 120 2.41 -4.14 -3.76
CA LEU A 120 1.20 -4.50 -3.05
C LEU A 120 0.11 -3.44 -3.28
N LEU A 121 -1.02 -3.83 -3.89
CA LEU A 121 -2.15 -2.92 -4.11
C LEU A 121 -3.15 -3.06 -2.95
N MET A 122 -3.15 -2.10 -2.02
CA MET A 122 -3.89 -2.21 -0.77
C MET A 122 -5.33 -1.72 -0.89
N GLY A 123 -6.26 -2.68 -0.96
CA GLY A 123 -7.70 -2.45 -1.04
C GLY A 123 -8.21 -2.28 -2.47
N SER A 124 -9.55 -2.36 -2.62
CA SER A 124 -10.16 -2.44 -3.95
C SER A 124 -9.93 -1.18 -4.78
N ALA A 125 -9.97 0.00 -4.14
CA ALA A 125 -9.74 1.26 -4.84
C ALA A 125 -8.31 1.41 -5.39
N SER A 126 -7.31 0.90 -4.66
CA SER A 126 -5.94 0.87 -5.19
C SER A 126 -5.80 -0.16 -6.30
N PHE A 127 -6.44 -1.32 -6.17
CA PHE A 127 -6.43 -2.38 -7.18
C PHE A 127 -7.09 -1.93 -8.50
N GLU A 128 -8.34 -1.50 -8.42
CA GLU A 128 -9.13 -1.00 -9.55
C GLU A 128 -8.43 0.20 -10.20
N GLY A 129 -8.06 1.20 -9.38
CA GLY A 129 -7.43 2.41 -9.90
C GLY A 129 -6.08 2.13 -10.57
N PHE A 130 -5.26 1.22 -10.05
CA PHE A 130 -3.99 0.86 -10.67
C PHE A 130 -4.20 0.19 -12.02
N TYR A 131 -5.12 -0.77 -12.13
CA TYR A 131 -5.44 -1.41 -13.40
C TYR A 131 -5.97 -0.40 -14.43
N GLU A 132 -6.93 0.42 -14.04
CA GLU A 132 -7.56 1.36 -14.95
C GLU A 132 -6.62 2.48 -15.38
N ASN A 133 -5.89 3.09 -14.44
CA ASN A 133 -5.13 4.31 -14.70
C ASN A 133 -3.66 4.05 -15.05
N MET A 134 -3.05 2.96 -14.56
CA MET A 134 -1.65 2.64 -14.87
C MET A 134 -1.50 1.63 -16.01
N LEU A 135 -2.46 0.70 -16.16
CA LEU A 135 -2.39 -0.35 -17.17
C LEU A 135 -3.37 -0.11 -18.34
N GLY A 136 -4.37 0.74 -18.18
CA GLY A 136 -5.45 0.89 -19.16
C GLY A 136 -6.30 -0.37 -19.28
N LEU A 137 -6.39 -1.16 -18.20
CA LEU A 137 -7.11 -2.43 -18.15
C LEU A 137 -8.25 -2.36 -17.15
N THR A 138 -9.31 -3.13 -17.40
CA THR A 138 -10.35 -3.39 -16.39
C THR A 138 -10.04 -4.72 -15.70
N PRO A 139 -10.05 -4.77 -14.35
CA PRO A 139 -9.93 -6.04 -13.65
C PRO A 139 -10.99 -7.05 -14.09
N SER A 140 -10.58 -8.29 -14.36
CA SER A 140 -11.47 -9.38 -14.79
C SER A 140 -12.37 -9.88 -13.66
N CYS A 141 -11.97 -9.67 -12.40
CA CYS A 141 -12.73 -10.02 -11.22
C CYS A 141 -12.47 -9.03 -10.07
N GLY A 142 -13.24 -9.15 -8.99
CA GLY A 142 -13.05 -8.30 -7.82
C GLY A 142 -11.82 -8.68 -6.98
N LEU A 143 -11.35 -7.74 -6.16
CA LEU A 143 -10.14 -7.86 -5.32
C LEU A 143 -10.00 -9.23 -4.61
N THR A 144 -11.04 -9.71 -3.93
CA THR A 144 -10.96 -10.97 -3.18
C THR A 144 -10.76 -12.16 -4.10
N GLN A 145 -11.48 -12.21 -5.22
CA GLN A 145 -11.38 -13.30 -6.17
C GLN A 145 -10.01 -13.31 -6.84
N GLU A 146 -9.44 -12.13 -7.13
CA GLU A 146 -8.09 -12.02 -7.70
C GLU A 146 -7.03 -12.56 -6.74
N ILE A 147 -7.12 -12.22 -5.44
CA ILE A 147 -6.24 -12.78 -4.40
C ILE A 147 -6.37 -14.31 -4.36
N ASP A 148 -7.61 -14.82 -4.32
CA ASP A 148 -7.87 -16.27 -4.27
C ASP A 148 -7.32 -16.98 -5.53
N ASN A 149 -7.43 -16.35 -6.71
CA ASN A 149 -6.88 -16.87 -7.96
C ASN A 149 -5.35 -16.93 -7.93
N ILE A 150 -4.68 -15.88 -7.45
CA ILE A 150 -3.22 -15.83 -7.31
C ILE A 150 -2.72 -16.94 -6.38
N VAL A 151 -3.37 -17.10 -5.22
CA VAL A 151 -3.03 -18.17 -4.26
C VAL A 151 -3.27 -19.55 -4.87
N LYS A 152 -4.42 -19.76 -5.53
CA LYS A 152 -4.78 -21.02 -6.17
C LYS A 152 -3.81 -21.41 -7.30
N ASN A 153 -3.41 -20.42 -8.11
CA ASN A 153 -2.48 -20.63 -9.22
C ASN A 153 -1.02 -20.67 -8.78
N TRP A 154 -0.73 -20.31 -7.53
CA TRP A 154 0.62 -20.25 -6.95
C TRP A 154 1.58 -19.35 -7.73
N GLU A 155 1.07 -18.24 -8.27
CA GLU A 155 1.85 -17.33 -9.10
C GLU A 155 1.38 -15.88 -8.93
N ILE A 156 2.31 -14.98 -8.57
CA ILE A 156 2.06 -13.53 -8.59
C ILE A 156 2.31 -13.03 -10.01
N PRO A 157 1.32 -12.40 -10.67
CA PRO A 157 1.43 -11.97 -12.05
C PRO A 157 2.51 -10.90 -12.22
N ASN A 158 3.24 -11.02 -13.33
CA ASN A 158 4.13 -9.97 -13.80
C ASN A 158 3.34 -9.03 -14.71
N LEU A 159 3.26 -7.75 -14.34
CA LEU A 159 2.61 -6.71 -15.12
C LEU A 159 3.66 -5.76 -15.68
N CYS A 160 3.48 -5.33 -16.94
CA CYS A 160 4.34 -4.34 -17.56
C CYS A 160 3.74 -2.95 -17.33
N VAL A 161 4.42 -2.11 -16.56
CA VAL A 161 4.06 -0.71 -16.34
C VAL A 161 5.14 0.14 -17.01
N SER A 162 4.76 0.82 -18.10
CA SER A 162 5.66 1.73 -18.83
C SER A 162 7.02 1.10 -19.18
N GLY A 163 7.00 -0.14 -19.67
CA GLY A 163 8.20 -0.89 -20.07
C GLY A 163 8.95 -1.59 -18.93
N THR A 164 8.53 -1.42 -17.67
CA THR A 164 9.10 -2.14 -16.53
C THR A 164 8.20 -3.29 -16.12
N THR A 165 8.75 -4.51 -16.09
CA THR A 165 8.04 -5.68 -15.58
C THR A 165 8.15 -5.75 -14.07
N ILE A 166 7.01 -5.75 -13.38
CA ILE A 166 6.92 -5.82 -11.92
C ILE A 166 5.93 -6.89 -11.48
N LYS A 167 6.20 -7.56 -10.35
CA LYS A 167 5.22 -8.44 -9.72
C LYS A 167 4.20 -7.59 -8.98
N VAL A 168 2.92 -7.84 -9.22
CA VAL A 168 1.83 -7.07 -8.61
C VAL A 168 0.89 -8.01 -7.86
N LEU A 169 0.71 -7.75 -6.57
CA LEU A 169 -0.16 -8.53 -5.70
C LEU A 169 -1.20 -7.61 -5.05
N PRO A 170 -2.50 -7.74 -5.40
CA PRO A 170 -3.55 -7.13 -4.60
C PRO A 170 -3.55 -7.68 -3.18
N ILE A 171 -3.82 -6.81 -2.20
CA ILE A 171 -4.06 -7.19 -0.82
C ILE A 171 -5.33 -6.51 -0.30
N GLN A 172 -5.99 -7.13 0.67
CA GLN A 172 -7.12 -6.52 1.37
C GLN A 172 -6.67 -5.23 2.07
N HIS A 173 -7.58 -4.28 2.25
CA HIS A 173 -7.27 -3.07 3.00
C HIS A 173 -7.04 -3.39 4.48
N ALA A 174 -5.93 -2.93 5.06
CA ALA A 174 -5.54 -3.13 6.45
C ALA A 174 -6.38 -2.28 7.43
N SER A 175 -7.68 -2.57 7.50
CA SER A 175 -8.60 -1.97 8.48
C SER A 175 -9.00 -3.00 9.53
N GLY A 176 -9.07 -2.59 10.80
CA GLY A 176 -9.54 -3.44 11.90
C GLY A 176 -11.00 -3.88 11.73
N ALA A 177 -11.79 -3.14 10.96
CA ALA A 177 -13.17 -3.48 10.63
C ALA A 177 -13.29 -4.44 9.43
N ASN A 178 -12.20 -4.79 8.74
CA ASN A 178 -12.23 -5.65 7.57
C ASN A 178 -11.84 -7.11 7.92
N PRO A 179 -12.81 -8.03 8.11
CA PRO A 179 -12.50 -9.41 8.45
C PRO A 179 -11.71 -10.14 7.36
N ARG A 180 -11.82 -9.69 6.10
CA ARG A 180 -11.09 -10.29 4.97
C ARG A 180 -9.60 -10.03 5.05
N PHE A 181 -9.17 -8.91 5.64
CA PHE A 181 -7.75 -8.65 5.85
C PHE A 181 -7.14 -9.68 6.80
N SER A 182 -7.79 -9.94 7.94
CA SER A 182 -7.31 -10.93 8.89
C SER A 182 -7.23 -12.33 8.27
N LYS A 183 -8.26 -12.74 7.50
CA LYS A 183 -8.24 -14.02 6.79
C LYS A 183 -7.05 -14.12 5.83
N MET A 184 -6.91 -13.14 4.94
CA MET A 184 -5.80 -13.09 3.96
C MET A 184 -4.43 -13.03 4.65
N ALA A 185 -4.27 -12.17 5.66
CA ALA A 185 -3.00 -11.98 6.35
C ALA A 185 -2.54 -13.22 7.11
N ASN A 186 -3.44 -14.17 7.40
CA ASN A 186 -3.15 -15.44 8.06
C ASN A 186 -3.11 -16.64 7.11
N ASP A 187 -3.25 -16.42 5.80
CA ASP A 187 -3.11 -17.48 4.80
C ASP A 187 -1.62 -17.85 4.61
N PRO A 188 -1.18 -19.06 5.02
CA PRO A 188 0.23 -19.45 4.90
C PRO A 188 0.67 -19.54 3.44
N LEU A 189 -0.21 -19.95 2.53
CA LEU A 189 0.09 -20.08 1.10
C LEU A 189 0.44 -18.72 0.50
N LEU A 190 -0.36 -17.70 0.81
CA LEU A 190 -0.07 -16.34 0.37
C LEU A 190 1.25 -15.81 0.95
N ILE A 191 1.53 -16.07 2.23
CA ILE A 191 2.78 -15.62 2.87
C ILE A 191 4.00 -16.27 2.22
N ASP A 192 3.95 -17.57 1.94
CA ASP A 192 5.06 -18.27 1.30
C ASP A 192 5.24 -17.84 -0.16
N LEU A 193 4.14 -17.56 -0.87
CA LEU A 193 4.19 -16.98 -2.22
C LEU A 193 4.87 -15.59 -2.22
N ILE A 194 4.53 -14.73 -1.24
CA ILE A 194 5.18 -13.42 -1.07
C ILE A 194 6.67 -13.59 -0.77
N ARG A 195 7.05 -14.51 0.12
CA ARG A 195 8.46 -14.77 0.45
C ARG A 195 9.24 -15.23 -0.78
N GLY A 196 8.68 -16.12 -1.60
CA GLY A 196 9.30 -16.59 -2.83
C GLY A 196 9.44 -15.51 -3.91
N ALA A 197 8.66 -14.43 -3.84
CA ALA A 197 8.74 -13.32 -4.79
C ALA A 197 9.84 -12.29 -4.46
N LEU A 198 10.45 -12.35 -3.28
CA LEU A 198 11.33 -11.31 -2.75
C LEU A 198 12.79 -11.75 -2.63
#